data_AF-A0A849PL72-F1
#
_entry.id   AF-A0A849PL72-F1
#
_cell.length_a   1.000
_cell.length_b   1.000
_cell.length_c   1.000
_cell.angle_alpha   90.00
_cell.angle_beta   90.00
_cell.angle_gamma   90.00
#
_symmetry.space_group_name_H-M   'P 1'
#
loop_
_entity.id
_entity.type
_entity.pdbx_description
1 polymer ?
#
loop_
_entity_poly.entity_id
_entity_poly.type
_entity_poly.pdbx_seq_one_letter_code
_entity_poly.pdbx_strand_id
1 'polypeptide(L)'
;VDKIALISPDATINIIRDYEVVEKHRVILPSQIEGVVRCINPNCITNTDEPVKPRFVIRRGERVELRCMYCGRVIADRIADFLI
;
A
#
# COMPACT_ATOMS: atom_id res chain seq x y z
N VAL A 1 -3.95 -9.04 1.56
CA VAL A 1 -2.62 -9.13 2.19
C VAL A 1 -1.82 -7.84 1.98
N ASP A 2 -1.88 -7.25 0.78
CA ASP A 2 -1.07 -6.08 0.38
C ASP A 2 -1.24 -4.84 1.26
N LYS A 3 -2.45 -4.59 1.80
CA LYS A 3 -2.69 -3.48 2.74
C LYS A 3 -1.82 -3.60 4.01
N ILE A 4 -1.58 -4.82 4.48
CA ILE A 4 -0.76 -5.08 5.68
C ILE A 4 0.70 -4.73 5.39
N ALA A 5 1.18 -5.01 4.17
CA ALA A 5 2.56 -4.73 3.77
C ALA A 5 2.92 -3.24 3.82
N LEU A 6 1.95 -2.37 3.54
CA LEU A 6 2.13 -0.92 3.56
C LEU A 6 2.24 -0.35 4.97
N ILE A 7 1.58 -0.99 5.94
CA ILE A 7 1.52 -0.52 7.33
C ILE A 7 2.62 -1.19 8.17
N SER A 8 2.86 -2.48 7.91
CA SER A 8 3.78 -3.33 8.64
C SER A 8 4.54 -4.24 7.66
N PRO A 9 5.62 -3.73 7.04
CA PRO A 9 6.36 -4.45 6.00
C PRO A 9 7.07 -5.71 6.53
N ASP A 10 7.34 -5.78 7.84
CA ASP A 10 8.01 -6.92 8.48
C ASP A 10 7.03 -7.87 9.19
N ALA A 11 5.71 -7.71 8.98
CA ALA A 11 4.70 -8.55 9.59
C ALA A 11 4.80 -10.02 9.13
N THR A 12 4.38 -10.92 10.02
CA THR A 12 4.20 -12.34 9.72
C THR A 12 2.73 -12.71 9.95
N ILE A 13 2.09 -13.29 8.94
CA ILE A 13 0.72 -13.76 8.99
C ILE A 13 0.74 -15.26 9.33
N ASN A 14 0.15 -15.63 10.46
CA ASN A 14 -0.06 -17.03 10.84
C ASN A 14 -1.48 -17.45 10.43
N ILE A 15 -1.62 -18.55 9.69
CA ILE A 15 -2.91 -19.14 9.36
C ILE A 15 -3.21 -20.24 10.37
N ILE A 16 -4.32 -20.13 11.10
CA ILE A 16 -4.73 -21.07 12.13
C ILE A 16 -5.92 -21.89 11.64
N ARG A 17 -5.86 -23.22 11.76
CA ARG A 17 -6.97 -24.15 11.51
C ARG A 17 -6.97 -25.20 12.60
N ASP A 18 -8.16 -25.58 13.08
CA ASP A 18 -8.30 -26.58 14.15
C ASP A 18 -7.42 -26.29 15.38
N TYR A 19 -7.31 -25.02 15.75
CA TYR A 19 -6.47 -24.50 16.84
C TYR A 19 -4.95 -24.64 16.66
N GLU A 20 -4.48 -25.10 15.50
CA GLU A 20 -3.06 -25.24 15.18
C GLU A 20 -2.61 -24.25 14.09
N VAL A 21 -1.34 -23.82 14.14
CA VAL A 21 -0.74 -22.97 13.11
C VAL A 21 -0.33 -23.84 11.94
N VAL A 22 -1.12 -23.82 10.88
CA VAL A 22 -0.89 -24.65 9.68
C VAL A 22 0.08 -23.99 8.71
N GLU A 23 0.13 -22.65 8.65
CA GLU A 23 1.01 -21.91 7.72
C GLU A 23 1.52 -20.60 8.32
N LYS A 24 2.72 -20.18 7.90
CA LYS A 24 3.31 -18.88 8.22
C LYS A 24 3.75 -18.16 6.95
N HIS A 25 3.19 -16.99 6.70
CA HIS A 25 3.49 -16.16 5.54
C HIS A 25 4.18 -14.87 5.97
N ARG A 26 5.39 -14.61 5.47
CA ARG A 26 5.98 -13.28 5.58
C ARG A 26 5.28 -12.33 4.61
N VAL A 27 4.98 -11.14 5.09
CA VAL A 27 4.40 -10.11 4.23
C VAL A 27 5.47 -9.63 3.25
N ILE A 28 5.11 -9.56 1.98
CA ILE A 28 5.99 -9.06 0.92
C ILE A 28 5.45 -7.70 0.49
N LEU A 29 6.30 -6.68 0.58
CA LEU A 29 5.98 -5.35 0.05
C LEU A 29 6.03 -5.40 -1.47
N PRO A 30 4.92 -5.18 -2.18
CA PRO A 30 4.92 -5.20 -3.64
C PRO A 30 5.72 -4.01 -4.21
N SER A 31 6.12 -4.08 -5.47
CA SER A 31 6.81 -2.97 -6.14
C SER A 31 5.84 -1.86 -6.57
N GLN A 32 4.56 -2.19 -6.75
CA GLN A 32 3.49 -1.27 -7.13
C GLN A 32 2.18 -1.65 -6.45
N ILE A 33 1.32 -0.66 -6.22
CA ILE A 33 -0.04 -0.84 -5.69
C ILE A 33 -1.04 -0.06 -6.54
N GLU A 34 -2.26 -0.59 -6.64
CA GLU A 34 -3.36 0.02 -7.37
C GLU A 34 -4.64 -0.01 -6.53
N GLY A 35 -5.30 1.13 -6.39
CA GLY A 35 -6.60 1.24 -5.71
C GLY A 35 -6.57 0.99 -4.21
N VAL A 36 -5.39 0.99 -3.58
CA VAL A 36 -5.23 0.76 -2.13
C VAL A 36 -5.05 2.06 -1.34
N VAL A 37 -4.41 3.06 -1.95
CA VAL A 37 -4.05 4.33 -1.32
C VAL A 37 -4.62 5.47 -2.17
N ARG A 38 -5.23 6.47 -1.53
CA ARG A 38 -5.71 7.69 -2.16
C ARG A 38 -4.55 8.68 -2.34
N CYS A 39 -4.53 9.41 -3.45
CA CYS A 39 -3.52 10.44 -3.66
C CYS A 39 -3.77 11.67 -2.76
N ILE A 40 -2.72 12.16 -2.11
CA ILE A 40 -2.76 13.40 -1.31
C ILE A 40 -2.90 14.68 -2.14
N ASN A 41 -2.75 14.58 -3.47
CA ASN A 41 -2.92 15.72 -4.35
C ASN A 41 -4.40 15.85 -4.73
N PRO A 42 -5.14 16.85 -4.24
CA PRO A 42 -6.55 17.03 -4.59
C PRO A 42 -6.76 17.23 -6.09
N ASN A 43 -5.77 17.80 -6.80
CA ASN A 43 -5.81 18.02 -8.25
C ASN A 43 -5.33 16.81 -9.07
N CYS A 44 -5.10 15.66 -8.45
CA CYS A 44 -4.73 14.45 -9.20
C CYS A 44 -5.94 13.90 -9.94
N ILE A 45 -5.75 13.44 -11.18
CA ILE A 45 -6.76 12.75 -11.99
C ILE A 45 -7.41 11.55 -11.28
N THR A 46 -6.74 10.98 -10.28
CA THR A 46 -7.26 9.86 -9.48
C THR A 46 -8.23 10.27 -8.37
N ASN A 47 -8.39 11.58 -8.15
CA ASN A 47 -9.33 12.18 -7.20
C ASN A 47 -10.50 12.90 -7.88
N THR A 48 -10.64 12.77 -9.21
CA THR A 48 -11.74 13.33 -10.01
C THR A 48 -12.72 12.22 -10.42
N ASP A 49 -13.80 12.56 -11.13
CA ASP A 49 -14.80 11.60 -11.66
C ASP A 49 -14.29 10.74 -12.84
N GLU A 50 -12.98 10.70 -13.05
CA GLU A 50 -12.35 9.88 -14.08
C GLU A 50 -12.31 8.41 -13.62
N PRO A 51 -12.60 7.43 -14.50
CA PRO A 51 -12.64 6.01 -14.15
C PRO A 51 -11.23 5.40 -14.02
N VAL A 52 -10.33 6.07 -13.29
CA VAL A 52 -8.93 5.68 -13.09
C VAL A 52 -8.63 5.41 -11.61
N LYS A 53 -8.00 4.27 -11.33
CA LYS A 53 -7.60 3.92 -9.96
C LYS A 53 -6.26 4.58 -9.61
N PRO A 54 -6.08 5.07 -8.37
CA PRO A 54 -4.77 5.51 -7.91
C PRO A 54 -3.73 4.41 -8.03
N ARG A 55 -2.57 4.71 -8.63
CA ARG A 55 -1.44 3.79 -8.77
C ARG A 55 -0.18 4.41 -8.20
N PHE A 56 0.55 3.62 -7.41
CA PHE A 56 1.79 4.06 -6.77
C PHE A 56 2.90 3.06 -7.01
N VAL A 57 4.10 3.58 -7.29
CA VAL A 57 5.34 2.82 -7.23
C VAL A 57 5.87 2.93 -5.81
N ILE A 58 6.24 1.78 -5.26
CA ILE A 58 6.79 1.69 -3.92
C ILE A 58 8.31 1.77 -4.01
N ARG A 59 8.90 2.69 -3.25
CA ARG A 59 10.35 2.76 -3.05
C ARG A 59 10.66 2.36 -1.63
N ARG A 60 11.61 1.42 -1.48
CA ARG A 60 12.08 0.93 -0.19
C ARG A 60 13.46 1.51 0.07
N GLY A 61 13.55 2.42 1.04
CA GLY A 61 14.80 2.93 1.61
C GLY A 61 14.81 2.69 3.13
N GLU A 62 15.19 3.70 3.91
CA GLU A 62 14.99 3.70 5.37
C GLU A 62 13.51 3.70 5.76
N ARG A 63 12.65 4.25 4.90
CA ARG A 63 11.19 4.26 5.02
C ARG A 63 10.55 3.80 3.71
N VAL A 64 9.28 3.41 3.79
CA VAL A 64 8.46 3.09 2.62
C VAL A 64 7.91 4.40 2.05
N GLU A 65 8.21 4.65 0.77
CA GLU A 65 7.70 5.80 0.04
C GLU A 65 6.78 5.35 -1.10
N LEU A 66 5.64 6.02 -1.22
CA LEU A 66 4.68 5.80 -2.31
C LEU A 66 4.72 6.96 -3.28
N ARG A 67 5.18 6.72 -4.51
CA ARG A 67 5.17 7.72 -5.58
C ARG A 67 3.99 7.51 -6.51
N CYS A 68 3.10 8.49 -6.59
CA CYS A 68 1.95 8.45 -7.50
C CYS A 68 2.43 8.42 -8.96
N MET A 69 1.92 7.47 -9.75
CA MET A 69 2.26 7.34 -11.17
C MET A 69 1.64 8.43 -12.04
N TYR A 70 0.65 9.15 -11.54
CA TYR A 70 -0.08 10.18 -12.31
C TYR A 70 0.49 11.58 -12.07
N CYS A 71 0.46 12.06 -10.82
CA CYS A 71 0.92 13.42 -10.50
C CYS A 71 2.35 13.49 -9.95
N GLY A 72 3.00 12.34 -9.73
CA GLY A 72 4.37 12.28 -9.23
C GLY A 72 4.57 12.59 -7.74
N ARG A 73 3.52 12.99 -6.99
CA ARG A 73 3.64 13.26 -5.55
C ARG A 73 4.06 12.01 -4.77
N VAL A 74 4.82 12.24 -3.70
CA VAL A 74 5.34 11.20 -2.80
C VAL A 74 4.61 11.27 -1.46
N ILE A 75 4.24 10.11 -0.93
CA ILE A 75 3.71 9.92 0.43
C ILE A 75 4.76 9.08 1.17
N ALA A 76 5.36 9.64 2.22
CA ALA A 76 6.41 8.98 3.01
C ALA A 76 6.01 8.70 4.46
N ASP A 77 5.03 9.43 4.99
CA ASP A 77 4.56 9.31 6.36
C ASP A 77 3.03 9.21 6.39
N ARG A 78 2.50 8.63 7.47
CA ARG A 78 1.06 8.49 7.72
C ARG A 78 0.28 7.88 6.54
N ILE A 79 0.87 6.90 5.87
CA ILE A 79 0.26 6.20 4.73
C ILE A 79 -1.12 5.63 5.10
N ALA A 80 -1.29 5.19 6.36
CA ALA A 80 -2.55 4.67 6.88
C ALA A 80 -3.72 5.65 6.75
N ASP A 81 -3.49 6.96 6.87
CA ASP A 81 -4.52 8.01 6.76
C ASP A 81 -5.11 8.08 5.35
N PHE A 82 -4.42 7.52 4.36
CA PHE A 82 -4.78 7.59 2.95
C PHE A 82 -5.22 6.24 2.39
N LEU A 83 -5.42 5.21 3.21
CA LEU A 83 -5.94 3.93 2.75
C LEU A 83 -7.42 4.06 2.31
N ILE A 84 -7.77 3.39 1.21
CA ILE A 84 -9.15 3.27 0.67
C ILE A 84 -9.76 1.94 1.13
#